data_AF-A0A971XHI5-F1
#
_entry.id   AF-A0A971XHI5-F1
#
_cell.length_a   1.000
_cell.length_b   1.000
_cell.length_c   1.000
_cell.angle_alpha   90.00
_cell.angle_beta   90.00
_cell.angle_gamma   90.00
#
_symmetry.space_group_name_H-M   'P 1'
#
loop_
_entity.id
_entity.type
_entity.pdbx_description
1 polymer ?
#
loop_
_entity_poly.entity_id
_entity_poly.type
_entity_poly.pdbx_seq_one_letter_code
_entity_poly.pdbx_strand_id
1 'polypeptide(L)' 'MNKFNFAIIGAAGYIAPRHMKAIKDTGNKLLAVLDPFDSIGIIDSYSPEADYFRESERFDRHLDKLRRLGEDKKIHYVS' A
#
# COMPACT_ATOMS: atom_id res chain seq x y z
N MET A 1 11.76 -15.17 -7.83
CA MET A 1 10.85 -14.12 -8.36
C MET A 1 11.16 -12.83 -7.62
N ASN A 2 11.37 -11.73 -8.35
CA ASN A 2 11.45 -10.41 -7.72
C ASN A 2 10.08 -10.07 -7.13
N LYS A 3 10.06 -9.66 -5.86
CA LYS A 3 8.85 -9.19 -5.19
C LYS A 3 8.76 -7.68 -5.40
N PHE A 4 7.62 -7.21 -5.87
CA PHE A 4 7.36 -5.79 -6.01
C PHE A 4 6.66 -5.25 -4.77
N ASN A 5 6.94 -3.98 -4.45
CA ASN A 5 6.28 -3.23 -3.40
C ASN A 5 5.21 -2.33 -4.02
N PHE A 6 4.02 -2.37 -3.46
CA PHE A 6 2.84 -1.64 -3.88
C PHE A 6 2.40 -0.63 -2.83
N ALA A 7 1.72 0.40 -3.29
CA ALA A 7 0.84 1.23 -2.48
C ALA A 7 -0.56 1.29 -3.10
N ILE A 8 -1.60 1.53 -2.30
CA ILE A 8 -2.99 1.70 -2.80
C ILE A 8 -3.50 3.11 -2.45
N ILE A 9 -4.18 3.75 -3.40
CA ILE A 9 -4.95 4.97 -3.15
C ILE A 9 -6.45 4.63 -3.27
N GLY A 10 -7.25 5.01 -2.28
CA GLY A 10 -8.67 4.62 -2.20
C GLY A 10 -8.87 3.27 -1.49
N ALA A 11 -8.10 3.00 -0.42
CA ALA A 11 -8.10 1.71 0.26
C ALA A 11 -9.40 1.35 1.01
N ALA A 12 -10.28 2.32 1.28
CA ALA A 12 -11.62 2.09 1.82
C ALA A 12 -12.67 1.87 0.71
N GLY A 13 -12.26 1.97 -0.56
CA GLY A 13 -13.15 1.81 -1.70
C GLY A 13 -13.66 0.38 -1.88
N TYR A 14 -14.82 0.26 -2.51
CA TYR A 14 -15.48 -1.03 -2.78
C TYR A 14 -14.57 -2.04 -3.54
N ILE A 15 -13.72 -1.55 -4.45
CA ILE A 15 -12.83 -2.40 -5.25
C ILE A 15 -11.51 -2.75 -4.53
N ALA A 16 -11.11 -1.98 -3.51
CA ALA A 16 -9.80 -2.10 -2.87
C ALA A 16 -9.46 -3.52 -2.36
N PRO A 17 -10.39 -4.29 -1.78
CA PRO A 17 -10.11 -5.66 -1.35
C PRO A 17 -9.66 -6.59 -2.50
N ARG A 18 -10.11 -6.34 -3.73
CA ARG A 18 -9.67 -7.10 -4.91
C ARG A 18 -8.22 -6.81 -5.26
N HIS A 19 -7.80 -5.55 -5.13
CA HIS A 19 -6.40 -5.14 -5.33
C HIS A 19 -5.50 -5.72 -4.24
N MET A 20 -5.89 -5.60 -2.97
CA MET A 20 -5.16 -6.20 -1.84
C MET A 20 -4.99 -7.71 -2.01
N LYS A 21 -6.06 -8.41 -2.42
CA LYS A 21 -6.02 -9.84 -2.72
C LYS A 21 -5.06 -10.16 -3.88
N ALA A 22 -5.13 -9.43 -5.00
CA ALA A 22 -4.26 -9.66 -6.13
C ALA A 22 -2.77 -9.45 -5.78
N ILE A 23 -2.45 -8.42 -4.99
CA ILE A 23 -1.08 -8.17 -4.52
C ILE A 23 -0.60 -9.34 -3.64
N LYS A 24 -1.43 -9.81 -2.71
CA LYS A 24 -1.12 -10.95 -1.83
C LYS A 24 -0.95 -12.26 -2.62
N ASP A 25 -1.90 -12.60 -3.48
CA ASP A 25 -1.92 -13.85 -4.25
C ASP A 25 -0.75 -13.95 -5.24
N THR A 26 -0.24 -12.80 -5.71
CA THR A 26 0.96 -12.72 -6.57
C THR A 26 2.28 -12.68 -5.78
N GLY A 27 2.24 -12.76 -4.45
CA GLY A 27 3.42 -12.79 -3.58
C GLY A 27 4.15 -11.46 -3.44
N ASN A 28 3.49 -10.35 -3.82
CA ASN A 28 3.99 -8.99 -3.70
C ASN A 28 3.67 -8.41 -2.32
N LYS A 29 4.19 -7.22 -2.02
CA LYS A 29 4.00 -6.54 -0.73
C LYS A 29 3.20 -5.26 -0.91
N LEU A 30 2.17 -5.06 -0.09
CA LEU A 30 1.54 -3.76 0.09
C LEU A 30 2.21 -3.08 1.29
N LEU A 31 2.84 -1.93 1.07
CA LEU A 31 3.59 -1.22 2.11
C LEU A 31 2.87 0.02 2.65
N ALA A 32 2.03 0.65 1.84
CA ALA A 32 1.34 1.88 2.23
C ALA A 32 -0.05 1.97 1.59
N VAL A 33 -0.99 2.58 2.29
CA VAL A 33 -2.34 2.85 1.78
C VAL A 33 -2.78 4.28 2.10
N LEU A 34 -3.52 4.89 1.18
CA LEU A 34 -4.08 6.23 1.32
C LEU A 34 -5.59 6.18 1.18
N ASP A 35 -6.32 6.70 2.16
CA ASP A 35 -7.75 6.96 2.03
C ASP A 35 -8.22 8.03 3.04
N PRO A 36 -9.05 9.02 2.62
CA PRO A 36 -9.61 10.00 3.54
C PRO A 36 -10.54 9.38 4.61
N PHE A 37 -11.08 8.19 4.36
CA PHE A 37 -11.89 7.40 5.27
C PHE A 37 -11.05 6.31 5.96
N ASP A 38 -11.32 6.06 7.22
CA ASP A 38 -10.59 5.11 8.08
C ASP A 38 -11.23 3.72 8.15
N SER A 39 -12.29 3.49 7.37
CA SER A 39 -13.01 2.21 7.27
C SER A 39 -12.23 1.17 6.45
N ILE A 40 -10.98 0.92 6.83
CA ILE A 40 -10.01 0.09 6.10
C ILE A 40 -9.60 -1.19 6.82
N GLY A 41 -10.30 -1.59 7.90
CA GLY A 41 -9.92 -2.75 8.73
C GLY A 41 -9.80 -4.08 7.98
N ILE A 42 -10.35 -4.18 6.77
CA ILE A 42 -10.13 -5.33 5.88
C ILE A 42 -8.65 -5.52 5.49
N ILE A 43 -7.85 -4.46 5.53
CA ILE A 43 -6.42 -4.49 5.20
C ILE A 43 -5.65 -5.50 6.06
N ASP A 44 -6.02 -5.68 7.33
CA ASP A 44 -5.32 -6.58 8.25
C ASP A 44 -5.39 -8.04 7.82
N SER A 45 -6.42 -8.41 7.04
CA SER A 45 -6.54 -9.76 6.45
C SER A 45 -5.56 -9.99 5.28
N TYR A 46 -5.04 -8.92 4.68
CA TYR A 46 -4.20 -8.97 3.49
C TYR A 46 -2.76 -8.52 3.76
N SER A 47 -2.56 -7.42 4.47
CA SER A 47 -1.28 -6.74 4.67
C SER A 47 -1.30 -5.92 5.97
N PRO A 48 -1.25 -6.59 7.14
CA PRO A 48 -1.30 -5.93 8.46
C PRO A 48 -0.09 -5.01 8.74
N GLU A 49 0.99 -5.16 7.98
CA GLU A 49 2.22 -4.35 8.08
C GLU A 49 2.17 -3.08 7.21
N ALA A 50 1.07 -2.81 6.50
CA ALA A 50 0.95 -1.67 5.62
C ALA A 50 0.67 -0.37 6.41
N ASP A 51 1.44 0.67 6.13
CA ASP A 51 1.24 1.98 6.76
C ASP A 51 -0.01 2.68 6.19
N TYR A 52 -0.92 3.14 7.05
CA TYR A 52 -2.10 3.91 6.64
C TYR A 52 -1.87 5.41 6.71
N PHE A 53 -2.35 6.11 5.69
CA PHE A 53 -2.34 7.55 5.60
C PHE A 53 -3.73 8.07 5.26
N ARG A 54 -4.16 9.10 6.01
CA ARG A 54 -5.37 9.87 5.69
C ARG A 54 -5.08 11.07 4.78
N GLU A 55 -3.90 11.66 4.95
CA GLU A 55 -3.44 12.88 4.28
C GLU A 55 -2.46 12.51 3.16
N SER A 56 -2.70 13.00 1.95
CA SER A 56 -1.87 12.72 0.77
C SER A 56 -0.42 13.20 0.94
N GLU A 57 -0.20 14.29 1.66
CA GLU A 57 1.11 14.89 1.90
C GLU A 57 1.97 14.00 2.80
N ARG A 58 1.37 13.30 3.75
CA ARG A 58 2.07 12.32 4.59
C ARG A 58 2.40 11.07 3.79
N PHE A 59 1.46 10.62 2.96
CA PHE A 59 1.65 9.48 2.07
C PHE A 59 2.81 9.74 1.10
N ASP A 60 2.80 10.87 0.40
CA ASP A 60 3.86 11.26 -0.55
C ASP A 60 5.24 11.33 0.12
N ARG A 61 5.33 11.98 1.29
CA ARG A 61 6.56 12.04 2.08
C ARG A 61 7.07 10.65 2.47
N HIS A 62 6.15 9.74 2.82
CA HIS A 62 6.52 8.37 3.15
C HIS A 62 7.07 7.63 1.93
N LEU A 63 6.44 7.76 0.76
CA LEU A 63 6.93 7.15 -0.48
C LEU A 63 8.32 7.68 -0.86
N ASP A 64 8.55 8.99 -0.73
CA ASP A 64 9.87 9.57 -0.98
C ASP A 64 10.93 9.06 0.01
N LYS A 65 10.58 8.91 1.30
CA LYS A 65 11.46 8.28 2.28
C LYS A 65 11.82 6.85 1.87
N LEU A 66 10.84 6.02 1.52
CA LEU A 66 11.07 4.65 1.06
C LEU A 66 11.97 4.60 -0.18
N ARG A 67 11.76 5.51 -1.14
CA ARG A 67 12.58 5.65 -2.34
C ARG A 67 14.06 5.93 -2.02
N ARG A 68 14.34 6.77 -1.02
CA ARG A 68 15.71 7.10 -0.58
C ARG A 68 16.40 5.96 0.17
N LEU A 69 15.64 5.03 0.75
CA LEU A 69 16.19 3.90 1.51
C LEU A 69 16.74 2.78 0.62
N GLY A 70 16.35 2.74 -0.67
CA GLY A 70 16.88 1.77 -1.63
C GLY A 70 15.80 1.05 -2.44
N GLU A 71 16.26 0.26 -3.41
CA GLU A 71 15.42 -0.49 -4.35
C GLU A 71 14.49 -1.49 -3.66
N ASP A 72 14.96 -2.08 -2.55
CA ASP A 72 14.22 -3.07 -1.75
C ASP A 72 13.05 -2.45 -0.96
N LYS A 73 13.10 -1.14 -0.71
CA LYS A 73 12.10 -0.40 0.08
C LYS A 73 11.18 0.47 -0.77
N LYS A 74 11.63 0.93 -1.94
CA LYS A 74 10.84 1.84 -2.77
C LYS A 74 9.51 1.21 -3.18
N ILE A 75 8.50 2.05 -3.39
CA ILE A 75 7.27 1.65 -4.08
C ILE A 75 7.57 1.48 -5.56
N HIS A 76 7.20 0.34 -6.11
CA HIS A 76 7.35 0.02 -7.52
C HIS A 76 6.08 0.40 -8.29
N TYR A 77 4.91 0.19 -7.68
CA TYR A 77 3.62 0.42 -8.31
C TYR A 77 2.62 1.04 -7.33
N VAL A 78 1.76 1.92 -7.87
CA VAL A 78 0.58 2.42 -7.17
C VAL A 78 -0.64 1.79 -7.84
N SER A 79 -1.55 1.27 -7.02
CA SER A 79 -2.73 0.53 -7.42
C SER A 79 -4.03 1.19 -7.00
#